data_AF-A0A8T0E3D5-F1
#
_entry.id   AF-A0A8T0E3D5-F1
#
_cell.length_a   1.000
_cell.length_b   1.000
_cell.length_c   1.000
_cell.angle_alpha   90.00
_cell.angle_beta   90.00
_cell.angle_gamma   90.00
#
_symmetry.space_group_name_H-M   'P 1'
#
loop_
_entity.id
_entity.type
_entity.pdbx_description
1 polymer ?
#
loop_
_entity_poly.entity_id
_entity_poly.type
_entity_poly.pdbx_seq_one_letter_code
_entity_poly.pdbx_strand_id
1 'polypeptide(L)'
;MEEHIALLILNQPLQEECKYFVKRNLGSALVHVGVDGGANQLKELCDDEFPLIPDLICGDFDSATPDVLEFYKSKGVSIVHTPDQDETDFTKPFRLRYVP
;
A
#
# COMPACT_ATOMS: atom_id res chain seq x y z
N MET A 1 -13.94 19.32 -12.57
CA MET A 1 -14.18 17.91 -12.19
C MET A 1 -13.23 17.63 -11.05
N GLU A 2 -13.70 17.15 -9.91
CA GLU A 2 -12.80 16.65 -8.87
C GLU A 2 -12.13 15.38 -9.40
N GLU A 3 -10.80 15.34 -9.38
CA GLU A 3 -10.04 14.15 -9.72
C GLU A 3 -9.83 13.35 -8.44
N HIS A 4 -10.29 12.11 -8.42
CA HIS A 4 -10.04 11.18 -7.32
C HIS A 4 -8.77 10.40 -7.64
N ILE A 5 -7.75 10.59 -6.79
CA ILE A 5 -6.46 9.91 -6.91
C ILE A 5 -6.43 8.74 -5.94
N ALA A 6 -5.95 7.59 -6.40
CA ALA A 6 -5.57 6.47 -5.53
C ALA A 6 -4.07 6.23 -5.68
N LEU A 7 -3.37 5.96 -4.57
CA LEU A 7 -1.96 5.61 -4.55
C LEU A 7 -1.81 4.11 -4.33
N LEU A 8 -1.32 3.42 -5.36
CA LEU A 8 -1.04 1.99 -5.33
C LEU A 8 0.47 1.79 -5.26
N ILE A 9 0.97 1.25 -4.15
CA ILE A 9 2.41 1.02 -3.93
C ILE A 9 2.70 -0.46 -4.12
N LEU A 10 3.52 -0.76 -5.14
CA LEU A 10 3.92 -2.12 -5.51
C LEU A 10 5.27 -2.47 -4.89
N ASN A 11 5.63 -3.75 -4.96
CA ASN A 11 6.92 -4.28 -4.51
C ASN A 11 8.06 -3.95 -5.50
N GLN A 12 8.41 -2.67 -5.62
CA GLN A 12 9.56 -2.22 -6.41
C GLN A 12 10.34 -1.18 -5.59
N PRO A 13 11.68 -1.15 -5.67
CA PRO A 13 12.47 -0.09 -5.06
C PRO A 13 12.00 1.27 -5.56
N LEU A 14 11.55 2.12 -4.64
CA LEU A 14 11.10 3.46 -5.00
C LEU A 14 12.30 4.35 -5.29
N GLN A 15 12.35 4.91 -6.50
CA GLN A 15 13.27 5.99 -6.85
C GLN A 15 12.93 7.26 -6.04
N GLU A 16 13.90 8.14 -5.82
CA GLU A 16 13.72 9.34 -4.98
C GLU A 16 12.57 10.23 -5.48
N GLU A 17 12.37 10.31 -6.79
CA GLU A 17 11.28 11.04 -7.42
C GLU A 17 9.92 10.42 -7.06
N CYS A 18 9.83 9.09 -7.03
CA CYS A 18 8.62 8.38 -6.60
C CYS A 18 8.35 8.60 -5.11
N LYS A 19 9.39 8.56 -4.26
CA LYS A 19 9.24 8.84 -2.82
C LYS A 19 8.69 10.24 -2.58
N TYR A 20 9.24 11.24 -3.28
CA TYR A 20 8.76 12.62 -3.22
C TYR A 20 7.31 12.73 -3.68
N PHE A 21 6.95 12.08 -4.80
CA PHE A 21 5.59 12.07 -5.30
C PHE A 21 4.60 11.47 -4.29
N VAL A 22 4.94 10.34 -3.67
CA VAL A 22 4.11 9.70 -2.64
C VAL A 22 3.93 10.64 -1.44
N LYS A 23 5.03 11.16 -0.86
CA LYS A 23 4.95 12.07 0.29
C LYS A 23 4.14 13.34 -0.01
N ARG A 24 4.25 13.88 -1.23
CA ARG A 24 3.53 15.09 -1.65
C ARG A 24 2.04 14.88 -1.88
N ASN A 25 1.63 13.70 -2.37
CA ASN A 25 0.24 13.45 -2.77
C ASN A 25 -0.55 12.61 -1.75
N LEU A 26 0.07 12.19 -0.65
CA LEU A 26 -0.56 11.39 0.40
C LEU A 26 -1.83 12.05 0.95
N GLY A 27 -1.77 13.36 1.24
CA GLY A 27 -2.93 14.08 1.79
C GLY A 27 -4.07 14.34 0.80
N SER A 28 -3.81 14.21 -0.50
CA SER A 28 -4.81 14.45 -1.56
C SER A 28 -5.37 13.17 -2.16
N ALA A 29 -4.70 12.03 -1.96
CA ALA A 29 -5.18 10.75 -2.44
C ALA A 29 -6.33 10.27 -1.55
N LEU A 30 -7.38 9.74 -2.20
CA LEU A 30 -8.56 9.21 -1.54
C LEU A 30 -8.28 7.88 -0.84
N VAL A 31 -7.38 7.07 -1.43
CA VAL A 31 -7.04 5.72 -0.95
C VAL A 31 -5.56 5.44 -1.17
N HIS A 32 -4.93 4.80 -0.18
CA HIS A 32 -3.57 4.28 -0.20
C HIS A 32 -3.59 2.77 -0.05
N VAL A 33 -2.99 2.06 -1.01
CA VAL A 33 -2.91 0.60 -0.98
C VAL A 33 -1.46 0.15 -1.08
N GLY A 34 -1.02 -0.66 -0.13
CA GLY A 34 0.20 -1.45 -0.25
C GLY A 34 -0.11 -2.79 -0.88
N VAL A 35 0.63 -3.18 -1.91
CA VAL A 35 0.43 -4.46 -2.59
C VAL A 35 1.60 -5.38 -2.33
N ASP A 36 1.35 -6.46 -1.57
CA ASP A 36 2.33 -7.44 -1.12
C ASP A 36 3.61 -6.75 -0.60
N GLY A 37 4.79 -6.94 -1.21
CA GLY A 37 6.04 -6.30 -0.78
C GLY A 37 6.03 -4.77 -0.87
N GLY A 38 5.04 -4.16 -1.53
CA GLY A 38 4.76 -2.73 -1.44
C GLY A 38 4.48 -2.25 -0.01
N ALA A 39 4.00 -3.14 0.87
CA ALA A 39 3.92 -2.86 2.30
C ALA A 39 5.29 -2.55 2.93
N ASN A 40 6.35 -3.23 2.48
CA ASN A 40 7.70 -2.96 2.96
C ASN A 40 8.16 -1.56 2.52
N GLN A 41 7.88 -1.19 1.26
CA GLN A 41 8.19 0.16 0.74
C GLN A 41 7.46 1.26 1.52
N LEU A 42 6.19 1.02 1.86
CA LEU A 42 5.42 1.93 2.73
C LEU A 42 6.06 2.06 4.11
N LYS A 43 6.54 0.96 4.69
CA LYS A 43 7.19 0.99 6.00
C LYS A 43 8.51 1.75 5.98
N GLU A 44 9.29 1.62 4.90
CA GLU A 44 10.54 2.37 4.69
C GLU A 44 10.28 3.88 4.54
N LEU A 45 9.17 4.27 3.90
CA LEU A 45 8.76 5.67 3.79
C LEU A 45 8.16 6.26 5.06
N CYS A 46 7.64 5.39 5.95
CA CYS A 46 7.01 5.78 7.19
C CYS A 46 8.05 6.08 8.26
N ASP A 47 8.16 7.36 8.64
CA ASP A 47 9.01 7.86 9.71
C ASP A 47 8.19 8.68 10.73
N ASP A 48 8.82 9.17 11.80
CA ASP A 48 8.12 9.91 12.86
C ASP A 48 7.57 11.27 12.39
N GLU A 49 8.17 11.87 11.35
CA GLU A 49 7.72 13.13 10.75
C GLU A 49 6.63 12.90 9.70
N PHE A 50 6.61 11.71 9.09
CA PHE A 50 5.69 11.29 8.05
C PHE A 50 5.07 9.91 8.39
N PRO A 51 4.11 9.88 9.33
CA PRO A 51 3.38 8.65 9.62
C PRO A 51 2.54 8.27 8.39
N LEU A 52 2.89 7.15 7.77
CA LEU A 52 2.19 6.62 6.59
C LEU A 52 1.45 5.35 7.00
N ILE A 53 0.12 5.50 7.15
CA ILE A 53 -0.81 4.39 7.42
C ILE A 53 -1.67 4.18 6.18
N PRO A 54 -1.46 3.10 5.41
CA PRO A 54 -2.31 2.81 4.25
C PRO A 54 -3.71 2.38 4.69
N ASP A 55 -4.68 2.53 3.79
CA ASP A 55 -6.06 2.06 4.00
C ASP A 55 -6.15 0.54 3.93
N LEU A 56 -5.35 -0.05 3.04
CA LEU A 56 -5.39 -1.46 2.70
C LEU A 56 -3.98 -1.98 2.37
N ILE A 57 -3.69 -3.19 2.83
CA ILE A 57 -2.59 -4.00 2.32
C ILE A 57 -3.18 -5.30 1.79
N CYS A 58 -2.83 -5.67 0.56
CA CYS A 58 -3.34 -6.90 -0.05
C CYS A 58 -2.29 -7.61 -0.90
N GLY A 59 -2.44 -8.92 -1.09
CA GLY A 59 -1.45 -9.76 -1.76
C GLY A 59 -1.52 -11.21 -1.28
N ASP A 60 -0.72 -12.08 -1.89
CA ASP A 60 -0.44 -13.44 -1.37
C ASP A 60 0.60 -13.43 -0.24
N PHE A 61 1.27 -12.30 -0.01
CA PHE A 61 2.21 -12.06 1.08
C PHE A 61 3.48 -12.92 1.00
N ASP A 62 3.94 -13.23 -0.22
CA ASP A 62 5.21 -13.93 -0.42
C ASP A 62 6.44 -13.00 -0.35
N SER A 63 6.24 -11.68 -0.53
CA SER A 63 7.31 -10.68 -0.47
C SER A 63 7.17 -9.72 0.71
N ALA A 64 5.95 -9.49 1.21
CA ALA A 64 5.74 -8.72 2.44
C ALA A 64 6.37 -9.42 3.65
N THR A 65 7.12 -8.67 4.48
CA THR A 65 7.70 -9.26 5.69
C THR A 65 6.66 -9.38 6.82
N PRO A 66 6.67 -10.46 7.63
CA PRO A 66 5.70 -10.65 8.71
C PRO A 66 5.67 -9.48 9.72
N ASP A 67 6.84 -8.94 10.08
CA ASP A 67 6.94 -7.83 11.02
C ASP A 67 6.27 -6.56 10.50
N VAL A 68 6.36 -6.29 9.19
CA VAL A 68 5.70 -5.15 8.54
C VAL A 68 4.18 -5.35 8.51
N LEU A 69 3.72 -6.56 8.19
CA LEU A 69 2.28 -6.86 8.21
C LEU A 69 1.71 -6.76 9.63
N GLU A 70 2.43 -7.26 10.64
CA GLU A 70 2.02 -7.15 12.04
C GLU A 70 2.01 -5.70 12.51
N PHE A 71 3.02 -4.91 12.14
CA PHE A 71 3.06 -3.47 12.40
C PHE A 71 1.80 -2.79 11.88
N TYR A 72 1.45 -2.96 10.60
CA TYR A 72 0.28 -2.30 10.01
C TYR A 72 -1.04 -2.85 10.55
N LYS A 73 -1.12 -4.15 10.80
CA LYS A 73 -2.27 -4.75 11.48
C LYS A 73 -2.51 -4.16 12.87
N SER A 74 -1.44 -3.92 13.64
CA SER A 74 -1.53 -3.27 14.96
C SER A 74 -2.01 -1.82 14.89
N LYS A 75 -1.85 -1.17 13.74
CA LYS A 75 -2.34 0.19 13.46
C LYS A 75 -3.77 0.22 12.91
N GLY A 76 -4.42 -0.95 12.79
CA GLY A 76 -5.80 -1.06 12.31
C GLY A 76 -5.94 -1.10 10.78
N VAL A 77 -4.83 -1.26 10.04
CA VAL A 77 -4.87 -1.41 8.58
C VAL A 77 -5.56 -2.71 8.20
N SER A 78 -6.41 -2.65 7.17
CA SER A 78 -7.03 -3.86 6.61
C SER A 78 -5.98 -4.67 5.84
N ILE A 79 -5.72 -5.90 6.28
CA ILE A 79 -4.82 -6.84 5.60
C ILE A 79 -5.66 -7.90 4.90
N VAL A 80 -5.67 -7.91 3.56
CA VAL A 80 -6.51 -8.81 2.75
C VAL A 80 -5.63 -9.76 1.95
N HIS A 81 -5.65 -11.04 2.32
CA HIS A 81 -4.96 -12.08 1.58
C HIS A 81 -5.68 -12.39 0.26
N THR A 82 -4.97 -12.26 -0.86
CA THR A 82 -5.47 -12.54 -2.22
C THR A 82 -4.60 -13.61 -2.88
N PRO A 83 -4.90 -14.90 -2.65
CA PRO A 83 -4.08 -16.03 -3.08
C PRO A 83 -4.16 -16.36 -4.58
N ASP A 84 -4.93 -15.61 -5.36
CA ASP A 84 -5.16 -15.90 -6.78
C ASP A 84 -3.88 -15.68 -7.59
N GLN A 85 -3.17 -16.76 -7.91
CA GLN A 85 -1.88 -16.78 -8.63
C GLN A 85 -2.04 -16.65 -10.15
N ASP A 86 -3.28 -16.73 -10.67
CA ASP A 86 -3.54 -16.52 -12.10
C ASP A 86 -3.55 -15.02 -12.47
N GLU A 87 -3.44 -14.15 -11.47
CA GLU A 87 -3.38 -12.70 -11.61
C GLU A 87 -2.17 -12.10 -10.91
N THR A 88 -1.56 -11.11 -11.55
CA THR A 88 -0.46 -10.35 -10.94
C THR A 88 -0.94 -9.56 -9.73
N ASP A 89 -0.05 -9.26 -8.79
CA ASP A 89 -0.35 -8.36 -7.67
C ASP A 89 -0.85 -6.98 -8.12
N PHE A 90 -0.48 -6.50 -9.30
CA PHE A 90 -1.03 -5.25 -9.85
C PHE A 90 -2.55 -5.30 -10.09
N THR A 91 -3.09 -6.46 -10.48
CA THR A 91 -4.51 -6.61 -10.85
C THR A 91 -5.41 -6.92 -9.65
N LYS A 92 -4.88 -7.57 -8.61
CA LYS A 92 -5.65 -8.02 -7.43
C LYS A 92 -6.40 -6.89 -6.70
N PRO A 93 -5.83 -5.69 -6.46
CA PRO A 93 -6.51 -4.61 -5.75
C PRO A 93 -7.81 -4.14 -6.41
N PHE A 94 -7.90 -4.18 -7.75
CA PHE A 94 -9.07 -3.70 -8.49
C PHE A 94 -10.31 -4.58 -8.34
N ARG A 95 -10.16 -5.80 -7.81
CA ARG A 95 -11.27 -6.69 -7.47
C ARG A 95 -11.84 -6.45 -6.07
N LEU A 96 -11.15 -5.68 -5.25
CA LEU A 96 -11.57 -5.41 -3.88
C LEU A 96 -12.58 -4.26 -3.86
N ARG A 97 -13.72 -4.52 -3.22
CA ARG A 97 -14.71 -3.48 -2.95
C ARG A 97 -14.26 -2.70 -1.71
N TYR A 98 -13.58 -1.58 -1.93
CA TYR A 98 -13.29 -0.63 -0.85
C TYR A 98 -14.56 0.12 -0.45
N VAL A 99 -14.83 0.18 0.86
CA VAL A 99 -15.90 0.98 1.45
C VAL A 99 -15.24 1.78 2.59
N PRO A 100 -15.14 3.12 2.46
CA PRO A 100 -14.51 3.97 3.48
C PRO A 100 -15.32 4.05 4.78
#